data_AF-A0A2K9PW38-F1
#
_entry.id   AF-A0A2K9PW38-F1
#
_cell.length_a   1.000
_cell.length_b   1.000
_cell.length_c   1.000
_cell.angle_alpha   90.00
_cell.angle_beta   90.00
_cell.angle_gamma   90.00
#
_symmetry.space_group_name_H-M   'P 1'
#
loop_
_entity.id
_entity.type
_entity.pdbx_description
1 polymer ?
#
loop_
_entity_poly.entity_id
_entity_poly.type
_entity_poly.pdbx_seq_one_letter_code
_entity_poly.pdbx_strand_id
1 'polypeptide(L)'
;MKRIITNIIVFFFIGITVYGQEPTWSVNENDFEYTMSFVAFLNVDGATLTSTNDKVAAFVGGECRGVTNLIYVSGKDRYYAYFNVFSNTNGEALNFKVYDSTNDNVVDIVKTVNFEINALYGDLAQAFSFASPALNDKAELISFNFKDVTISNRNIQDNAMTLYVDNGINVSALTSIFELSTGAQLFSESQKLISDSNVLDFTNSVIVEVLSEDESTRNEWEITVSYNAVIGNLTFYKKDAVCYSGGAIKVLSSENGSEVVLLKNQVVQAAQTLNNGEVIFTSLGAGDYTIQVNGFEKQISINLKE
;
A
#
# COMPACT_ATOMS: atom_id res chain seq x y z
N MET A 1 -78.28 17.83 -31.53
CA MET A 1 -76.86 17.93 -31.11
C MET A 1 -76.77 17.56 -29.64
N LYS A 2 -76.29 16.34 -29.32
CA LYS A 2 -76.14 15.86 -27.93
C LYS A 2 -74.77 16.31 -27.41
N ARG A 3 -74.73 17.03 -26.28
CA ARG A 3 -73.50 17.45 -25.62
C ARG A 3 -73.06 16.36 -24.64
N ILE A 4 -71.89 15.78 -24.87
CA ILE A 4 -71.27 14.79 -23.98
C ILE A 4 -70.38 15.57 -23.00
N ILE A 5 -70.64 15.43 -21.70
CA ILE A 5 -69.81 15.97 -20.63
C ILE A 5 -68.78 14.91 -20.27
N THR A 6 -67.52 15.14 -20.62
CA THR A 6 -66.39 14.28 -20.23
C THR A 6 -65.93 14.68 -18.83
N ASN A 7 -66.24 13.86 -17.82
CA ASN A 7 -65.64 13.99 -16.49
C ASN A 7 -64.18 13.53 -16.57
N ILE A 8 -63.25 14.46 -16.36
CA ILE A 8 -61.82 14.17 -16.23
C ILE A 8 -61.57 13.90 -14.74
N ILE A 9 -61.35 12.64 -14.39
CA ILE A 9 -60.84 12.24 -13.08
C ILE A 9 -59.32 12.42 -13.12
N VAL A 10 -58.83 13.45 -12.43
CA VAL A 10 -57.39 13.67 -12.22
C VAL A 10 -56.96 12.80 -11.04
N PHE A 11 -56.23 11.72 -11.32
CA PHE A 11 -55.58 10.89 -10.32
C PHE A 11 -54.29 11.60 -9.85
N PHE A 12 -54.34 12.21 -8.68
CA PHE A 12 -53.17 12.80 -8.03
C PHE A 12 -52.36 11.67 -7.37
N PHE A 13 -51.32 11.18 -8.04
CA PHE A 13 -50.34 10.27 -7.44
C PHE A 13 -49.53 11.08 -6.42
N ILE A 14 -49.91 11.00 -5.15
CA ILE A 14 -49.07 11.43 -4.03
C ILE A 14 -47.94 10.40 -3.94
N GLY A 15 -46.75 10.75 -4.44
CA GLY A 15 -45.54 9.99 -4.17
C GLY A 15 -45.22 10.10 -2.69
N ILE A 16 -45.67 9.13 -1.89
CA ILE A 16 -45.24 8.99 -0.50
C ILE A 16 -43.83 8.40 -0.57
N THR A 17 -42.81 9.24 -0.48
CA THR A 17 -41.46 8.79 -0.11
C THR A 17 -41.55 8.37 1.35
N VAL A 18 -41.68 7.06 1.58
CA VAL A 18 -41.51 6.47 2.91
C VAL A 18 -40.01 6.52 3.18
N TYR A 19 -39.58 7.59 3.85
CA TYR A 19 -38.31 7.60 4.54
C TYR A 19 -38.32 6.49 5.58
N GLY A 20 -37.17 5.86 5.83
CA GLY A 20 -37.03 4.97 6.96
C GLY A 20 -37.45 5.66 8.26
N GLN A 21 -37.62 4.88 9.32
CA GLN A 21 -37.61 5.49 10.63
C GLN A 21 -36.36 5.01 11.31
N GLU A 22 -35.73 5.92 12.05
CA GLU A 22 -34.62 5.58 12.94
C GLU A 22 -35.02 4.33 13.75
N PRO A 23 -34.19 3.27 13.72
CA PRO A 23 -34.59 2.02 14.32
C PRO A 23 -34.70 2.15 15.84
N THR A 24 -35.76 1.57 16.40
CA THR A 24 -36.03 1.54 17.84
C THR A 24 -35.29 0.39 18.55
N TRP A 25 -34.06 0.10 18.13
CA TRP A 25 -33.25 -0.95 18.73
C TRP A 25 -32.89 -0.59 20.18
N SER A 26 -33.06 -1.53 21.09
CA SER A 26 -32.74 -1.37 22.50
C SER A 26 -32.38 -2.72 23.11
N VAL A 27 -31.45 -2.72 24.06
CA VAL A 27 -31.10 -3.89 24.87
C VAL A 27 -31.23 -3.53 26.34
N ASN A 28 -31.73 -4.45 27.15
CA ASN A 28 -31.64 -4.36 28.61
C ASN A 28 -30.48 -5.23 29.07
N GLU A 29 -29.36 -4.61 29.40
CA GLU A 29 -28.11 -5.29 29.74
C GLU A 29 -28.25 -6.20 30.97
N ASN A 30 -29.17 -5.89 31.89
CA ASN A 30 -29.40 -6.68 33.12
C ASN A 30 -30.00 -8.06 32.85
N ASP A 31 -30.49 -8.32 31.64
CA ASP A 31 -31.06 -9.62 31.25
C ASP A 31 -29.96 -10.63 30.86
N PHE A 32 -28.68 -10.21 30.86
CA PHE A 32 -27.55 -10.99 30.38
C PHE A 32 -26.40 -11.08 31.39
N GLU A 33 -25.77 -12.26 31.45
CA GLU A 33 -24.64 -12.55 32.34
C GLU A 33 -23.28 -12.29 31.68
N TYR A 34 -23.20 -12.34 30.35
CA TYR A 34 -21.94 -12.25 29.61
C TYR A 34 -21.94 -11.11 28.60
N THR A 35 -20.75 -10.59 28.33
CA THR A 35 -20.51 -9.53 27.35
C THR A 35 -19.40 -9.94 26.37
N MET A 36 -19.44 -9.38 25.18
CA MET A 36 -18.33 -9.30 24.23
C MET A 36 -18.29 -7.88 23.65
N SER A 37 -17.13 -7.44 23.18
CA SER A 37 -16.92 -6.06 22.75
C SER A 37 -16.27 -5.98 21.37
N PHE A 38 -16.54 -4.88 20.67
CA PHE A 38 -15.93 -4.54 19.39
C PHE A 38 -15.43 -3.09 19.42
N VAL A 39 -14.30 -2.86 18.76
CA VAL A 39 -13.92 -1.54 18.24
C VAL A 39 -14.00 -1.65 16.73
N ALA A 40 -15.00 -0.99 16.16
CA ALA A 40 -15.42 -1.24 14.78
C ALA A 40 -15.60 0.04 13.98
N PHE A 41 -15.62 -0.11 12.66
CA PHE A 41 -16.11 0.91 11.73
C PHE A 41 -17.24 0.34 10.89
N LEU A 42 -18.05 1.24 10.33
CA LEU A 42 -19.22 0.88 9.53
C LEU A 42 -19.02 1.34 8.09
N ASN A 43 -19.36 0.47 7.13
CA ASN A 43 -19.32 0.80 5.71
C ASN A 43 -20.59 0.28 5.03
N VAL A 44 -21.25 1.13 4.26
CA VAL A 44 -22.43 0.78 3.48
C VAL A 44 -22.20 1.23 2.05
N ASP A 45 -22.36 0.32 1.09
CA ASP A 45 -22.20 0.58 -0.35
C ASP A 45 -20.84 1.21 -0.72
N GLY A 46 -19.78 0.83 0.00
CA GLY A 46 -18.42 1.34 -0.21
C GLY A 46 -18.13 2.67 0.49
N ALA A 47 -19.13 3.31 1.11
CA ALA A 47 -18.95 4.54 1.87
C ALA A 47 -18.79 4.24 3.37
N THR A 48 -17.67 4.71 3.95
CA THR A 48 -17.49 4.68 5.40
C THR A 48 -18.45 5.67 6.05
N LEU A 49 -19.24 5.20 7.01
CA LEU A 49 -20.18 6.02 7.75
C LEU A 49 -19.45 6.91 8.76
N THR A 50 -19.91 8.15 8.88
CA THR A 50 -19.19 9.24 9.59
C THR A 50 -20.12 10.15 10.40
N SER A 51 -21.38 9.78 10.59
CA SER A 51 -22.34 10.53 11.40
C SER A 51 -22.46 9.92 12.79
N THR A 52 -22.53 10.76 13.82
CA THR A 52 -22.82 10.31 15.19
C THR A 52 -24.22 9.68 15.33
N ASN A 53 -25.09 9.85 14.33
CA ASN A 53 -26.43 9.24 14.30
C ASN A 53 -26.43 7.86 13.63
N ASP A 54 -25.32 7.44 13.00
CA ASP A 54 -25.18 6.10 12.45
C ASP A 54 -25.06 5.09 13.59
N LYS A 55 -25.64 3.89 13.40
CA LYS A 55 -25.71 2.86 14.44
C LYS A 55 -25.31 1.49 13.92
N VAL A 56 -24.86 0.65 14.85
CA VAL A 56 -24.76 -0.79 14.65
C VAL A 56 -25.50 -1.51 15.78
N ALA A 57 -26.19 -2.59 15.44
CA ALA A 57 -26.87 -3.44 16.40
C ALA A 57 -26.62 -4.92 16.10
N ALA A 58 -26.61 -5.74 17.15
CA ALA A 58 -26.44 -7.19 17.10
C ALA A 58 -27.74 -7.88 17.51
N PHE A 59 -28.02 -9.03 16.92
CA PHE A 59 -29.26 -9.76 17.10
C PHE A 59 -29.04 -11.26 17.22
N VAL A 60 -29.83 -11.90 18.07
CA VAL A 60 -29.97 -13.37 18.15
C VAL A 60 -31.46 -13.69 18.05
N GLY A 61 -31.86 -14.46 17.04
CA GLY A 61 -33.27 -14.80 16.85
C GLY A 61 -34.21 -13.60 16.70
N GLY A 62 -33.69 -12.44 16.29
CA GLY A 62 -34.44 -11.17 16.18
C GLY A 62 -34.45 -10.32 17.45
N GLU A 63 -33.94 -10.81 18.57
CA GLU A 63 -33.78 -10.05 19.81
C GLU A 63 -32.48 -9.22 19.75
N CYS A 64 -32.58 -7.92 20.02
CA CYS A 64 -31.43 -7.03 20.05
C CYS A 64 -30.54 -7.36 21.26
N ARG A 65 -29.30 -7.77 20.98
CA ARG A 65 -28.26 -8.10 21.97
C ARG A 65 -27.29 -6.97 22.25
N GLY A 66 -27.40 -5.86 21.53
CA GLY A 66 -26.55 -4.70 21.68
C GLY A 66 -26.87 -3.68 20.61
N VAL A 67 -26.73 -2.40 20.93
CA VAL A 67 -26.78 -1.30 19.97
C VAL A 67 -25.85 -0.17 20.42
N THR A 68 -25.17 0.48 19.48
CA THR A 68 -24.37 1.68 19.76
C THR A 68 -24.36 2.65 18.58
N ASN A 69 -24.01 3.89 18.85
CA ASN A 69 -23.79 4.95 17.87
C ASN A 69 -22.28 5.13 17.60
N LEU A 70 -21.95 5.82 16.50
CA LEU A 70 -20.56 6.18 16.20
C LEU A 70 -20.03 7.32 17.09
N ILE A 71 -18.77 7.20 17.49
CA ILE A 71 -18.01 8.19 18.25
C ILE A 71 -16.80 8.63 17.43
N TYR A 72 -16.63 9.95 17.26
CA TYR A 72 -15.46 10.52 16.60
C TYR A 72 -14.22 10.45 17.50
N VAL A 73 -13.12 9.91 16.98
CA VAL A 73 -11.83 9.83 17.65
C VAL A 73 -10.85 10.76 16.96
N SER A 74 -10.61 11.94 17.54
CA SER A 74 -9.79 13.00 16.93
C SER A 74 -8.34 12.60 16.65
N GLY A 75 -7.76 11.72 17.47
CA GLY A 75 -6.39 11.21 17.26
C GLY A 75 -6.25 10.29 16.04
N LYS A 76 -7.37 9.85 15.47
CA LYS A 76 -7.43 8.99 14.27
C LYS A 76 -8.17 9.63 13.10
N ASP A 77 -8.76 10.82 13.31
CA ASP A 77 -9.63 11.50 12.35
C ASP A 77 -10.69 10.57 11.75
N ARG A 78 -11.31 9.75 12.62
CA ARG A 78 -12.22 8.67 12.21
C ARG A 78 -13.29 8.40 13.26
N TYR A 79 -14.44 7.94 12.79
CA TYR A 79 -15.54 7.47 13.64
C TYR A 79 -15.45 5.98 13.93
N TYR A 80 -15.72 5.60 15.17
CA TYR A 80 -15.69 4.21 15.64
C TYR A 80 -16.97 3.86 16.41
N ALA A 81 -17.41 2.61 16.28
CA ALA A 81 -18.38 2.00 17.15
C ALA A 81 -17.64 1.26 18.27
N TYR A 82 -17.75 1.77 19.50
CA TYR A 82 -17.37 1.02 20.71
C TYR A 82 -18.60 0.23 21.15
N PHE A 83 -18.63 -1.04 20.77
CA PHE A 83 -19.87 -1.79 20.70
C PHE A 83 -19.85 -3.00 21.62
N ASN A 84 -20.72 -3.01 22.63
CA ASN A 84 -20.93 -4.17 23.50
C ASN A 84 -22.13 -4.98 23.04
N VAL A 85 -21.95 -6.30 23.04
CA VAL A 85 -23.00 -7.28 22.75
C VAL A 85 -23.11 -8.21 23.95
N PHE A 86 -24.34 -8.55 24.32
CA PHE A 86 -24.65 -9.30 25.52
C PHE A 86 -25.26 -10.67 25.19
N SER A 87 -25.02 -11.66 26.05
CA SER A 87 -25.60 -13.00 25.89
C SER A 87 -25.58 -13.78 27.22
N ASN A 88 -26.37 -14.86 27.26
CA ASN A 88 -26.34 -15.89 28.31
C ASN A 88 -25.75 -17.22 27.80
N THR A 89 -25.36 -17.30 26.52
CA THR A 89 -24.93 -18.55 25.89
C THR A 89 -23.68 -18.33 25.04
N ASN A 90 -22.59 -19.00 25.42
CA ASN A 90 -21.37 -19.00 24.62
C ASN A 90 -21.60 -19.76 23.29
N GLY A 91 -21.10 -19.20 22.19
CA GLY A 91 -21.13 -19.81 20.86
C GLY A 91 -22.41 -19.57 20.06
N GLU A 92 -23.37 -18.79 20.55
CA GLU A 92 -24.57 -18.46 19.75
C GLU A 92 -24.22 -17.51 18.60
N ALA A 93 -24.83 -17.71 17.44
CA ALA A 93 -24.53 -16.92 16.24
C ALA A 93 -25.18 -15.53 16.31
N LEU A 94 -24.36 -14.49 16.20
CA LEU A 94 -24.80 -13.09 16.12
C LEU A 94 -25.01 -12.68 14.67
N ASN A 95 -26.10 -11.95 14.45
CA ASN A 95 -26.38 -11.24 13.20
C ASN A 95 -26.30 -9.75 13.46
N PHE A 96 -25.85 -8.96 12.48
CA PHE A 96 -25.67 -7.52 12.67
C PHE A 96 -26.47 -6.71 11.66
N LYS A 97 -26.90 -5.53 12.09
CA LYS A 97 -27.52 -4.52 11.23
C LYS A 97 -26.83 -3.18 11.46
N VAL A 98 -26.67 -2.42 10.38
CA VAL A 98 -26.19 -1.04 10.40
C VAL A 98 -27.32 -0.12 10.00
N TYR A 99 -27.44 1.01 10.69
CA TYR A 99 -28.31 2.11 10.30
C TYR A 99 -27.45 3.25 9.77
N ASP A 100 -27.65 3.57 8.49
CA ASP A 100 -27.10 4.75 7.84
C ASP A 100 -28.10 5.90 8.01
N SER A 101 -27.74 6.86 8.85
CA SER A 101 -28.58 8.00 9.20
C SER A 101 -28.68 9.04 8.08
N THR A 102 -27.74 9.04 7.14
CA THR A 102 -27.73 9.98 6.00
C THR A 102 -28.78 9.57 4.97
N ASN A 103 -28.85 8.26 4.69
CA ASN A 103 -29.79 7.69 3.75
C ASN A 103 -31.07 7.15 4.40
N ASP A 104 -31.13 7.18 5.73
CA ASP A 104 -32.25 6.68 6.54
C ASP A 104 -32.62 5.24 6.16
N ASN A 105 -31.59 4.39 6.20
CA ASN A 105 -31.66 3.02 5.72
C ASN A 105 -31.04 2.04 6.72
N VAL A 106 -31.67 0.88 6.87
CA VAL A 106 -31.16 -0.23 7.68
C VAL A 106 -30.65 -1.30 6.74
N VAL A 107 -29.39 -1.70 6.93
CA VAL A 107 -28.71 -2.70 6.10
C VAL A 107 -28.29 -3.88 6.97
N ASP A 108 -28.63 -5.09 6.53
CA ASP A 108 -28.14 -6.32 7.13
C ASP A 108 -26.66 -6.54 6.75
N ILE A 109 -25.85 -6.92 7.74
CA ILE A 109 -24.44 -7.27 7.56
C ILE A 109 -24.33 -8.79 7.46
N VAL A 110 -23.81 -9.28 6.33
CA VAL A 110 -23.69 -10.72 6.05
C VAL A 110 -22.68 -11.41 6.96
N LYS A 111 -21.64 -10.70 7.41
CA LYS A 111 -20.60 -11.24 8.30
C LYS A 111 -21.21 -11.57 9.67
N THR A 112 -21.18 -12.84 10.05
CA THR A 112 -21.63 -13.33 11.36
C THR A 112 -20.44 -13.61 12.27
N VAL A 113 -20.64 -13.50 13.58
CA VAL A 113 -19.66 -13.83 14.61
C VAL A 113 -20.37 -14.69 15.66
N ASN A 114 -19.71 -15.75 16.15
CA ASN A 114 -20.24 -16.50 17.29
C ASN A 114 -19.91 -15.74 18.57
N PHE A 115 -20.87 -15.63 19.49
CA PHE A 115 -20.65 -14.97 20.76
C PHE A 115 -19.55 -15.70 21.55
N GLU A 116 -18.54 -14.96 21.99
CA GLU A 116 -17.47 -15.48 22.83
C GLU A 116 -17.38 -14.66 24.12
N ILE A 117 -17.51 -15.32 25.27
CA ILE A 117 -17.52 -14.66 26.58
C ILE A 117 -16.24 -13.82 26.76
N ASN A 118 -16.41 -12.53 27.03
CA ASN A 118 -15.37 -11.52 27.24
C ASN A 118 -14.43 -11.30 26.06
N ALA A 119 -14.78 -11.74 24.85
CA ALA A 119 -13.99 -11.49 23.66
C ALA A 119 -13.99 -10.00 23.30
N LEU A 120 -12.87 -9.55 22.71
CA LEU A 120 -12.70 -8.21 22.15
C LEU A 120 -12.27 -8.34 20.69
N TYR A 121 -13.04 -7.75 19.78
CA TYR A 121 -12.73 -7.73 18.35
C TYR A 121 -12.34 -6.32 17.88
N GLY A 122 -11.16 -6.24 17.28
CA GLY A 122 -10.62 -5.02 16.73
C GLY A 122 -10.11 -4.04 17.79
N ASP A 123 -9.37 -3.05 17.29
CA ASP A 123 -8.83 -1.93 18.06
C ASP A 123 -8.69 -0.68 17.18
N LEU A 124 -7.96 0.34 17.64
CA LEU A 124 -7.76 1.59 16.89
C LEU A 124 -6.69 1.51 15.79
N ALA A 125 -5.98 0.40 15.67
CA ALA A 125 -5.03 0.10 14.60
C ALA A 125 -5.62 -0.85 13.54
N GLN A 126 -6.50 -1.76 13.95
CA GLN A 126 -7.25 -2.69 13.10
C GLN A 126 -8.68 -2.81 13.62
N ALA A 127 -9.58 -1.97 13.13
CA ALA A 127 -10.96 -1.98 13.58
C ALA A 127 -11.76 -3.09 12.90
N PHE A 128 -12.70 -3.68 13.62
CA PHE A 128 -13.59 -4.68 13.04
C PHE A 128 -14.50 -4.03 11.98
N SER A 129 -14.58 -4.64 10.80
CA SER A 129 -15.41 -4.14 9.70
C SER A 129 -16.84 -4.70 9.77
N PHE A 130 -17.81 -3.82 10.04
CA PHE A 130 -19.22 -4.08 9.73
C PHE A 130 -19.56 -3.44 8.40
N ALA A 131 -19.46 -4.23 7.33
CA ALA A 131 -19.61 -3.74 5.97
C ALA A 131 -20.64 -4.53 5.17
N SER A 132 -21.40 -3.81 4.34
CA SER A 132 -22.27 -4.39 3.31
C SER A 132 -22.15 -3.59 2.01
N PRO A 133 -21.65 -4.17 0.91
CA PRO A 133 -21.07 -5.52 0.82
C PRO A 133 -19.80 -5.68 1.68
N ALA A 134 -19.37 -6.93 1.91
CA ALA A 134 -18.14 -7.19 2.65
C ALA A 134 -16.93 -6.61 1.91
N LEU A 135 -16.04 -5.95 2.66
CA LEU A 135 -14.79 -5.37 2.14
C LEU A 135 -13.73 -6.45 1.93
N ASN A 136 -12.72 -6.14 1.12
CA ASN A 136 -11.65 -7.05 0.77
C ASN A 136 -10.74 -7.38 1.98
N ASP A 137 -10.43 -8.66 2.18
CA ASP A 137 -9.61 -9.16 3.29
C ASP A 137 -8.13 -9.38 2.91
N LYS A 138 -7.75 -9.11 1.66
CA LYS A 138 -6.39 -9.30 1.16
C LYS A 138 -5.54 -8.07 1.45
N ALA A 139 -4.33 -8.34 1.95
CA ALA A 139 -3.30 -7.35 2.21
C ALA A 139 -2.07 -7.63 1.33
N GLU A 140 -2.22 -7.50 0.02
CA GLU A 140 -1.18 -7.84 -0.95
C GLU A 140 -0.44 -6.58 -1.43
N LEU A 141 0.89 -6.64 -1.47
CA LEU A 141 1.72 -5.68 -2.20
C LEU A 141 1.92 -6.21 -3.63
N ILE A 142 1.12 -5.70 -4.57
CA ILE A 142 1.13 -6.17 -5.97
C ILE A 142 2.40 -5.67 -6.69
N SER A 143 2.74 -4.40 -6.50
CA SER A 143 3.96 -3.82 -7.05
C SER A 143 4.51 -2.70 -6.18
N PHE A 144 5.83 -2.50 -6.24
CA PHE A 144 6.53 -1.41 -5.55
C PHE A 144 7.72 -0.94 -6.41
N ASN A 145 7.77 0.35 -6.72
CA ASN A 145 8.70 1.01 -7.62
C ASN A 145 8.96 2.44 -7.13
N PHE A 146 9.70 3.22 -7.90
CA PHE A 146 9.91 4.64 -7.63
C PHE A 146 9.62 5.49 -8.86
N LYS A 147 9.16 6.72 -8.65
CA LYS A 147 8.94 7.70 -9.71
C LYS A 147 10.26 8.05 -10.39
N ASP A 148 10.28 8.03 -11.72
CA ASP A 148 11.43 8.42 -12.55
C ASP A 148 12.73 7.65 -12.26
N VAL A 149 12.65 6.44 -11.68
CA VAL A 149 13.79 5.56 -11.43
C VAL A 149 13.56 4.20 -12.09
N THR A 150 14.51 3.80 -12.92
CA THR A 150 14.52 2.46 -13.52
C THR A 150 15.03 1.44 -12.51
N ILE A 151 14.26 0.36 -12.31
CA ILE A 151 14.69 -0.80 -11.54
C ILE A 151 15.40 -1.79 -12.48
N SER A 152 16.70 -1.98 -12.32
CA SER A 152 17.50 -2.86 -13.18
C SER A 152 17.32 -4.35 -12.84
N ASN A 153 17.01 -4.65 -11.57
CA ASN A 153 16.72 -6.00 -11.12
C ASN A 153 15.84 -5.95 -9.85
N ARG A 154 15.08 -7.01 -9.60
CA ARG A 154 14.26 -7.18 -8.40
C ARG A 154 14.44 -8.59 -7.86
N ASN A 155 14.72 -8.67 -6.57
CA ASN A 155 14.68 -9.93 -5.82
C ASN A 155 13.53 -9.87 -4.81
N ILE A 156 12.69 -10.90 -4.77
CA ILE A 156 11.62 -11.05 -3.79
C ILE A 156 11.79 -12.41 -3.12
N GLN A 157 11.91 -12.41 -1.79
CA GLN A 157 11.96 -13.62 -0.99
C GLN A 157 11.32 -13.34 0.37
N ASP A 158 10.38 -14.18 0.80
CA ASP A 158 9.81 -14.17 2.17
C ASP A 158 9.40 -12.78 2.68
N ASN A 159 8.54 -12.07 1.94
CA ASN A 159 8.10 -10.68 2.20
C ASN A 159 9.24 -9.63 2.27
N ALA A 160 10.45 -9.97 1.86
CA ALA A 160 11.52 -9.02 1.62
C ALA A 160 11.64 -8.77 0.12
N MET A 161 11.85 -7.50 -0.25
CA MET A 161 12.01 -7.05 -1.63
C MET A 161 13.27 -6.21 -1.75
N THR A 162 14.22 -6.66 -2.55
CA THR A 162 15.41 -5.86 -2.92
C THR A 162 15.25 -5.32 -4.33
N LEU A 163 15.33 -3.99 -4.46
CA LEU A 163 15.25 -3.25 -5.72
C LEU A 163 16.64 -2.73 -6.09
N TYR A 164 17.13 -3.15 -7.24
CA TYR A 164 18.42 -2.70 -7.75
C TYR A 164 18.22 -1.49 -8.67
N VAL A 165 18.91 -0.40 -8.36
CA VAL A 165 18.89 0.85 -9.14
C VAL A 165 20.29 1.16 -9.70
N ASP A 166 20.34 2.07 -10.67
CA ASP A 166 21.60 2.55 -11.23
C ASP A 166 22.42 3.36 -10.21
N ASN A 167 23.75 3.37 -10.38
CA ASN A 167 24.61 4.21 -9.57
C ASN A 167 24.30 5.70 -9.74
N GLY A 168 24.37 6.44 -8.64
CA GLY A 168 24.15 7.88 -8.62
C GLY A 168 22.69 8.29 -8.42
N ILE A 169 21.75 7.34 -8.40
CA ILE A 169 20.39 7.57 -7.91
C ILE A 169 20.47 7.93 -6.42
N ASN A 170 19.83 9.04 -6.03
CA ASN A 170 19.79 9.45 -4.63
C ASN A 170 18.78 8.60 -3.85
N VAL A 171 19.25 7.54 -3.19
CA VAL A 171 18.40 6.61 -2.43
C VAL A 171 17.85 7.20 -1.12
N SER A 172 18.35 8.34 -0.64
CA SER A 172 17.81 8.97 0.57
C SER A 172 16.51 9.75 0.36
N ALA A 173 16.06 9.87 -0.89
CA ALA A 173 14.85 10.62 -1.24
C ALA A 173 14.20 10.06 -2.50
N LEU A 174 13.52 8.91 -2.37
CA LEU A 174 12.80 8.27 -3.47
C LEU A 174 11.29 8.40 -3.29
N THR A 175 10.60 8.83 -4.36
CA THR A 175 9.13 8.88 -4.39
C THR A 175 8.61 7.48 -4.71
N SER A 176 7.89 6.84 -3.79
CA SER A 176 7.39 5.48 -3.98
C SER A 176 6.15 5.41 -4.87
N ILE A 177 6.12 4.42 -5.76
CA ILE A 177 4.97 4.08 -6.61
C ILE A 177 4.62 2.62 -6.34
N PHE A 178 3.41 2.36 -5.89
CA PHE A 178 2.98 1.01 -5.54
C PHE A 178 1.53 0.75 -5.95
N GLU A 179 1.22 -0.53 -6.08
CA GLU A 179 -0.12 -1.07 -6.28
C GLU A 179 -0.38 -2.13 -5.20
N LEU A 180 -1.60 -2.15 -4.67
CA LEU A 180 -2.03 -3.04 -3.59
C LEU A 180 -3.27 -3.82 -4.01
N SER A 181 -3.65 -4.84 -3.25
CA SER A 181 -4.99 -5.42 -3.32
C SER A 181 -6.06 -4.32 -3.18
N THR A 182 -7.21 -4.53 -3.83
CA THR A 182 -8.31 -3.55 -3.85
C THR A 182 -8.66 -3.06 -2.45
N GLY A 183 -8.68 -1.74 -2.26
CA GLY A 183 -9.05 -1.08 -1.01
C GLY A 183 -7.99 -1.16 0.11
N ALA A 184 -6.93 -1.93 -0.06
CA ALA A 184 -5.84 -2.01 0.91
C ALA A 184 -5.06 -0.69 1.02
N GLN A 185 -4.38 -0.52 2.15
CA GLN A 185 -3.63 0.68 2.50
C GLN A 185 -2.20 0.32 2.86
N LEU A 186 -1.23 1.15 2.48
CA LEU A 186 0.17 0.97 2.82
C LEU A 186 0.58 1.96 3.92
N PHE A 187 1.33 1.49 4.90
CA PHE A 187 1.88 2.30 5.99
C PHE A 187 3.39 2.14 6.09
N SER A 188 4.06 3.17 6.59
CA SER A 188 5.43 3.07 7.13
C SER A 188 5.51 3.94 8.38
N GLU A 189 6.08 3.41 9.46
CA GLU A 189 6.12 4.09 10.78
C GLU A 189 4.74 4.61 11.24
N SER A 190 3.67 3.83 11.02
CA SER A 190 2.26 4.23 11.26
C SER A 190 1.72 5.38 10.40
N GLN A 191 2.50 5.95 9.48
CA GLN A 191 2.03 6.94 8.52
C GLN A 191 1.52 6.26 7.26
N LYS A 192 0.31 6.64 6.83
CA LYS A 192 -0.27 6.15 5.58
C LYS A 192 0.52 6.72 4.39
N LEU A 193 0.93 5.83 3.50
CA LEU A 193 1.58 6.17 2.24
C LEU A 193 0.54 6.31 1.12
N ILE A 194 0.84 7.21 0.19
CA ILE A 194 0.09 7.54 -1.02
C ILE A 194 1.06 7.34 -2.18
N SER A 195 0.67 6.46 -3.10
CA SER A 195 1.44 6.16 -4.30
C SER A 195 1.68 7.43 -5.12
N ASP A 196 2.90 7.60 -5.63
CA ASP A 196 3.38 8.77 -6.37
C ASP A 196 3.43 10.10 -5.57
N SER A 197 3.35 10.05 -4.24
CA SER A 197 3.39 11.27 -3.41
C SER A 197 4.40 11.23 -2.28
N ASN A 198 4.58 10.11 -1.59
CA ASN A 198 5.47 10.04 -0.43
C ASN A 198 6.93 9.81 -0.85
N VAL A 199 7.83 10.62 -0.28
CA VAL A 199 9.28 10.48 -0.42
C VAL A 199 9.82 9.77 0.82
N LEU A 200 10.59 8.69 0.63
CA LEU A 200 11.18 7.90 1.71
C LEU A 200 12.69 7.80 1.54
N ASP A 201 13.39 7.59 2.67
CA ASP A 201 14.83 7.36 2.73
C ASP A 201 15.12 5.85 2.75
N PHE A 202 15.73 5.35 1.68
CA PHE A 202 16.16 3.96 1.52
C PHE A 202 17.68 3.77 1.66
N THR A 203 18.37 4.65 2.39
CA THR A 203 19.76 4.42 2.79
C THR A 203 19.90 3.18 3.68
N ASN A 204 18.82 2.81 4.38
CA ASN A 204 18.62 1.54 5.06
C ASN A 204 17.34 0.88 4.53
N SER A 205 17.08 -0.37 4.92
CA SER A 205 15.80 -1.00 4.61
C SER A 205 14.64 -0.27 5.28
N VAL A 206 13.50 -0.23 4.58
CA VAL A 206 12.26 0.39 5.04
C VAL A 206 11.22 -0.69 5.25
N ILE A 207 10.66 -0.76 6.44
CA ILE A 207 9.50 -1.61 6.72
C ILE A 207 8.24 -0.88 6.26
N VAL A 208 7.43 -1.60 5.48
CA VAL A 208 6.10 -1.16 5.07
C VAL A 208 5.06 -2.21 5.44
N GLU A 209 3.86 -1.77 5.78
CA GLU A 209 2.77 -2.63 6.21
C GLU A 209 1.57 -2.45 5.28
N VAL A 210 1.12 -3.53 4.65
CA VAL A 210 -0.13 -3.55 3.89
C VAL A 210 -1.25 -3.95 4.85
N LEU A 211 -2.27 -3.11 4.98
CA LEU A 211 -3.50 -3.39 5.72
C LEU A 211 -4.64 -3.64 4.72
N SER A 212 -5.38 -4.73 4.88
CA SER A 212 -6.55 -5.04 4.03
C SER A 212 -7.63 -3.96 4.15
N GLU A 213 -8.51 -3.87 3.16
CA GLU A 213 -9.64 -2.92 3.15
C GLU A 213 -10.56 -3.10 4.36
N ASP A 214 -10.80 -4.35 4.77
CA ASP A 214 -11.59 -4.70 5.95
C ASP A 214 -10.83 -4.64 7.28
N GLU A 215 -9.54 -4.27 7.23
CA GLU A 215 -8.60 -4.18 8.35
C GLU A 215 -8.33 -5.49 9.12
N SER A 216 -8.78 -6.64 8.61
CA SER A 216 -8.60 -7.94 9.26
C SER A 216 -7.21 -8.55 9.05
N THR A 217 -6.54 -8.21 7.95
CA THR A 217 -5.23 -8.78 7.60
C THR A 217 -4.19 -7.67 7.48
N ARG A 218 -3.01 -7.91 8.08
CA ARG A 218 -1.85 -7.01 8.02
C ARG A 218 -0.62 -7.82 7.62
N ASN A 219 0.02 -7.41 6.53
CA ASN A 219 1.23 -8.04 6.01
C ASN A 219 2.38 -7.04 6.00
N GLU A 220 3.47 -7.39 6.67
CA GLU A 220 4.70 -6.61 6.70
C GLU A 220 5.61 -6.98 5.53
N TRP A 221 6.31 -5.98 4.98
CA TRP A 221 7.33 -6.12 3.94
C TRP A 221 8.58 -5.32 4.29
N GLU A 222 9.75 -5.93 4.05
CA GLU A 222 11.03 -5.22 4.12
C GLU A 222 11.47 -4.80 2.71
N ILE A 223 11.54 -3.50 2.47
CA ILE A 223 11.97 -2.93 1.19
C ILE A 223 13.41 -2.44 1.29
N THR A 224 14.30 -3.05 0.52
CA THR A 224 15.71 -2.66 0.42
C THR A 224 15.99 -2.08 -0.96
N VAL A 225 16.69 -0.95 -1.02
CA VAL A 225 17.23 -0.43 -2.28
C VAL A 225 18.74 -0.67 -2.27
N SER A 226 19.22 -1.29 -3.33
CA SER A 226 20.65 -1.52 -3.54
C SER A 226 21.06 -0.93 -4.88
N TYR A 227 22.30 -0.50 -5.00
CA TYR A 227 22.86 -0.27 -6.32
C TYR A 227 23.08 -1.62 -7.00
N ASN A 228 22.82 -1.68 -8.30
CA ASN A 228 23.17 -2.86 -9.08
C ASN A 228 24.65 -3.20 -8.86
N ALA A 229 24.96 -4.39 -8.33
CA ALA A 229 26.32 -4.78 -7.93
C ALA A 229 27.33 -4.76 -9.10
N VAL A 230 26.83 -4.84 -10.34
CA VAL A 230 27.66 -4.63 -11.54
C VAL A 230 28.22 -3.20 -11.59
N ILE A 231 27.50 -2.21 -11.06
CA ILE A 231 27.85 -0.78 -11.14
C ILE A 231 28.33 -0.26 -9.78
N GLY A 232 27.72 -0.67 -8.66
CA GLY A 232 27.96 -0.17 -7.29
C GLY A 232 29.40 -0.27 -6.78
N ASN A 233 30.17 -1.18 -7.35
CA ASN A 233 31.57 -1.37 -7.01
C ASN A 233 32.53 -0.61 -7.95
N LEU A 234 32.06 -0.15 -9.10
CA LEU A 234 32.92 0.38 -10.15
C LEU A 234 33.18 1.89 -9.99
N THR A 235 34.43 2.26 -9.71
CA THR A 235 34.88 3.66 -9.77
C THR A 235 35.76 3.88 -11.00
N PHE A 236 35.42 4.90 -11.80
CA PHE A 236 36.14 5.23 -13.02
C PHE A 236 36.96 6.50 -12.86
N TYR A 237 38.26 6.40 -13.16
CA TYR A 237 39.15 7.55 -13.27
C TYR A 237 39.63 7.66 -14.70
N LYS A 238 39.78 8.90 -15.17
CA LYS A 238 40.40 9.17 -16.48
C LYS A 238 41.59 10.10 -16.34
N LYS A 239 42.55 9.90 -17.22
CA LYS A 239 43.64 10.82 -17.50
C LYS A 239 43.60 11.15 -18.99
N ASP A 240 43.38 12.42 -19.32
CA ASP A 240 43.41 12.89 -20.70
C ASP A 240 44.81 12.72 -21.32
N ALA A 241 44.87 12.55 -22.64
CA ALA A 241 46.12 12.44 -23.39
C ALA A 241 46.79 13.81 -23.53
N VAL A 242 48.11 13.81 -23.72
CA VAL A 242 48.92 14.98 -24.09
C VAL A 242 49.75 14.68 -25.33
N CYS A 243 50.36 15.69 -25.96
CA CYS A 243 51.05 15.58 -27.26
C CYS A 243 52.07 14.43 -27.36
N TYR A 244 52.70 14.03 -26.26
CA TYR A 244 53.74 13.00 -26.21
C TYR A 244 53.41 11.83 -25.27
N SER A 245 52.19 11.75 -24.73
CA SER A 245 51.79 10.66 -23.83
C SER A 245 50.29 10.39 -23.95
N GLY A 246 49.93 9.12 -24.21
CA GLY A 246 48.53 8.71 -24.26
C GLY A 246 47.81 8.87 -22.93
N GLY A 247 46.49 8.99 -22.99
CA GLY A 247 45.61 9.00 -21.84
C GLY A 247 45.50 7.63 -21.16
N ALA A 248 44.73 7.59 -20.08
CA ALA A 248 44.46 6.37 -19.35
C ALA A 248 43.05 6.34 -18.78
N ILE A 249 42.50 5.14 -18.65
CA ILE A 249 41.24 4.87 -17.95
C ILE A 249 41.55 3.83 -16.87
N LYS A 250 41.21 4.15 -15.62
CA LYS A 250 41.32 3.23 -14.49
C LYS A 250 39.93 2.89 -13.98
N VAL A 251 39.70 1.61 -13.76
CA VAL A 251 38.47 1.05 -13.18
C VAL A 251 38.85 0.40 -11.86
N LEU A 252 38.24 0.84 -10.77
CA LEU A 252 38.31 0.17 -9.48
C LEU A 252 37.04 -0.62 -9.22
N SER A 253 37.13 -1.76 -8.56
CA SER A 253 36.03 -2.59 -8.09
C SER A 253 36.32 -3.13 -6.69
N SER A 254 35.30 -3.36 -5.87
CA SER A 254 35.44 -4.19 -4.66
C SER A 254 35.43 -5.69 -4.99
N GLU A 255 35.04 -6.06 -6.22
CA GLU A 255 35.01 -7.42 -6.73
C GLU A 255 36.24 -7.75 -7.59
N ASN A 256 36.65 -9.01 -7.59
CA ASN A 256 37.76 -9.55 -8.38
C ASN A 256 37.26 -10.58 -9.39
N GLY A 257 38.05 -10.82 -10.44
CA GLY A 257 37.80 -11.92 -11.40
C GLY A 257 36.85 -11.58 -12.54
N SER A 258 36.13 -10.45 -12.50
CA SER A 258 35.32 -10.00 -13.63
C SER A 258 36.18 -9.39 -14.75
N GLU A 259 35.79 -9.63 -16.00
CA GLU A 259 36.47 -9.07 -17.18
C GLU A 259 35.97 -7.65 -17.46
N VAL A 260 36.93 -6.74 -17.67
CA VAL A 260 36.72 -5.35 -18.09
C VAL A 260 37.17 -5.23 -19.53
N VAL A 261 36.24 -4.90 -20.42
CA VAL A 261 36.48 -4.76 -21.85
C VAL A 261 36.47 -3.27 -22.22
N LEU A 262 37.51 -2.82 -22.92
CA LEU A 262 37.62 -1.47 -23.47
C LEU A 262 37.28 -1.53 -24.96
N LEU A 263 36.27 -0.76 -25.38
CA LEU A 263 35.86 -0.63 -26.77
C LEU A 263 36.12 0.79 -27.28
N LYS A 264 36.36 0.90 -28.58
CA LYS A 264 36.35 2.15 -29.35
C LYS A 264 35.58 1.89 -30.63
N ASN A 265 34.57 2.70 -30.93
CA ASN A 265 33.67 2.51 -32.09
C ASN A 265 33.08 1.08 -32.16
N GLN A 266 32.62 0.53 -31.02
CA GLN A 266 32.07 -0.83 -30.91
C GLN A 266 33.07 -1.97 -31.22
N VAL A 267 34.36 -1.65 -31.37
CA VAL A 267 35.42 -2.64 -31.57
C VAL A 267 36.23 -2.78 -30.29
N VAL A 268 36.38 -4.01 -29.81
CA VAL A 268 37.21 -4.35 -28.65
C VAL A 268 38.66 -3.95 -28.91
N GLN A 269 39.19 -3.06 -28.07
CA GLN A 269 40.57 -2.61 -28.10
C GLN A 269 41.45 -3.42 -27.14
N ALA A 270 40.90 -3.76 -25.97
CA ALA A 270 41.56 -4.55 -24.95
C ALA A 270 40.53 -5.16 -24.00
N ALA A 271 40.90 -6.25 -23.33
CA ALA A 271 40.16 -6.83 -22.21
C ALA A 271 41.15 -7.18 -21.09
N GLN A 272 40.77 -6.91 -19.84
CA GLN A 272 41.58 -7.19 -18.66
C GLN A 272 40.69 -7.65 -17.52
N THR A 273 41.13 -8.64 -16.75
CA THR A 273 40.42 -9.09 -15.55
C THR A 273 40.75 -8.21 -14.35
N LEU A 274 39.73 -7.87 -13.55
CA LEU A 274 39.90 -7.21 -12.26
C LEU A 274 40.77 -8.07 -11.34
N ASN A 275 41.95 -7.55 -11.00
CA ASN A 275 42.88 -8.15 -10.06
C ASN A 275 43.15 -7.15 -8.94
N ASN A 276 42.99 -7.60 -7.68
CA ASN A 276 43.02 -6.74 -6.50
C ASN A 276 42.11 -5.50 -6.60
N GLY A 277 40.96 -5.65 -7.26
CA GLY A 277 39.95 -4.61 -7.41
C GLY A 277 40.33 -3.52 -8.41
N GLU A 278 41.26 -3.77 -9.33
CA GLU A 278 41.75 -2.73 -10.25
C GLU A 278 42.02 -3.23 -11.67
N VAL A 279 41.70 -2.38 -12.64
CA VAL A 279 42.15 -2.46 -14.05
C VAL A 279 42.58 -1.06 -14.51
N ILE A 280 43.69 -0.97 -15.26
CA ILE A 280 44.10 0.27 -15.93
C ILE A 280 44.38 0.00 -17.41
N PHE A 281 43.76 0.79 -18.27
CA PHE A 281 44.11 0.92 -19.68
C PHE A 281 44.95 2.18 -19.88
N THR A 282 46.13 2.06 -20.50
CA THR A 282 47.06 3.17 -20.73
C THR A 282 47.31 3.38 -22.22
N SER A 283 48.06 4.44 -22.56
CA SER A 283 48.44 4.74 -23.94
C SER A 283 47.25 4.97 -24.88
N LEU A 284 46.14 5.47 -24.34
CA LEU A 284 44.93 5.71 -25.10
C LEU A 284 45.05 7.02 -25.89
N GLY A 285 44.80 6.98 -27.18
CA GLY A 285 44.66 8.19 -27.99
C GLY A 285 43.39 8.97 -27.62
N ALA A 286 43.26 10.20 -28.10
CA ALA A 286 42.04 10.96 -27.92
C ALA A 286 40.83 10.26 -28.59
N GLY A 287 39.65 10.46 -28.01
CA GLY A 287 38.38 9.95 -28.49
C GLY A 287 37.53 9.31 -27.40
N ASP A 288 36.38 8.79 -27.82
CA ASP A 288 35.40 8.15 -26.95
C ASP A 288 35.64 6.65 -26.84
N TYR A 289 35.65 6.17 -25.60
CA TYR A 289 35.80 4.77 -25.27
C TYR A 289 34.58 4.30 -24.48
N THR A 290 34.22 3.04 -24.65
CA THR A 290 33.21 2.37 -23.81
C THR A 290 33.90 1.32 -22.96
N ILE A 291 33.70 1.36 -21.65
CA ILE A 291 34.09 0.29 -20.74
C ILE A 291 32.90 -0.63 -20.53
N GLN A 292 33.10 -1.92 -20.73
CA GLN A 292 32.12 -2.98 -20.48
C GLN A 292 32.59 -3.87 -19.33
N VAL A 293 31.75 -4.10 -18.32
CA VAL A 293 32.01 -5.03 -17.20
C VAL A 293 30.71 -5.71 -16.80
N ASN A 294 30.65 -7.05 -16.80
CA ASN A 294 29.47 -7.83 -16.40
C ASN A 294 28.13 -7.31 -16.99
N GLY A 295 28.13 -6.83 -18.24
CA GLY A 295 26.94 -6.30 -18.93
C GLY A 295 26.65 -4.80 -18.71
N PHE A 296 27.39 -4.11 -17.85
CA PHE A 296 27.34 -2.65 -17.72
C PHE A 296 28.24 -1.96 -18.75
N GLU A 297 27.80 -0.81 -19.27
CA GLU A 297 28.58 0.03 -20.18
C GLU A 297 28.77 1.45 -19.62
N LYS A 298 30.00 1.97 -19.70
CA LYS A 298 30.32 3.37 -19.41
C LYS A 298 31.11 4.01 -20.53
N GLN A 299 30.56 5.08 -21.10
CA GLN A 299 31.30 5.91 -22.04
C GLN A 299 32.22 6.90 -21.30
N ILE A 300 33.48 6.99 -21.75
CA ILE A 300 34.52 7.88 -21.20
C ILE A 300 35.29 8.51 -22.37
N SER A 301 35.31 9.83 -22.41
CA SER A 301 36.06 10.60 -23.42
C SER A 301 37.46 10.94 -22.91
N ILE A 302 38.48 10.53 -23.67
CA ILE A 302 39.87 10.98 -23.50
C ILE A 302 40.08 12.19 -24.40
N ASN A 303 40.33 13.34 -23.80
CA ASN A 303 40.63 14.56 -24.55
C ASN A 303 42.13 14.65 -24.84
N LEU A 304 42.51 15.36 -25.91
CA LEU A 304 43.88 15.83 -26.08
C LEU A 304 44.00 17.18 -25.37
N LYS A 305 44.84 17.24 -24.33
CA LYS A 305 45.20 18.49 -23.66
C LYS A 305 46.55 18.98 -24.18
N GLU A 306 46.60 20.27 -24.48
CA GLU A 306 47.82 20.98 -24.83
C GLU A 306 48.73 21.21 -23.61
#